data_AF-A0A8J7DY68-F1
#
_entry.id   AF-A0A8J7DY68-F1
#
_cell.length_a   1.000
_cell.length_b   1.000
_cell.length_c   1.000
_cell.angle_alpha   90.00
_cell.angle_beta   90.00
_cell.angle_gamma   90.00
#
_symmetry.space_group_name_H-M   'P 1'
#
loop_
_entity.id
_entity.type
_entity.pdbx_description
1 polymer ?
#
loop_
_entity_poly.entity_id
_entity_poly.type
_entity_poly.pdbx_seq_one_letter_code
_entity_poly.pdbx_strand_id
1 'polypeptide(L)'
;MTHTVQRRSEEIWYAIGEVLELRSLLGREKNRVVQRPVSSIQRAFLTQTRDRAHFKENTPVVKLPSLVSNTPRRRNRRSKSRSSSPNSQPSKSVLSAPHQLLWALIGLLLTIGGTFLEAFITTFPWQWADRGIQAHSLGVTYQIGAVLLVGCLGGKNAAALSQIAYIALGLTFFPIFSQGGGLAYFREPTFGYILGFIPGAWLCGWLTFRHRVKLESLAFSGMSGLFAIHSIGIAYLMGLQLFSPLGNGFSAFLQGIVKYSILPLPGQIAIVCAVSVLGFILRQILFY
;
A
#
# COMPACT_ATOMS: atom_id res chain seq x y z
N MET A 1 42.20 26.45 1.09
CA MET A 1 41.26 25.31 1.19
C MET A 1 39.82 25.72 1.56
N THR A 2 39.57 26.94 2.05
CA THR A 2 38.23 27.43 2.42
C THR A 2 37.39 27.93 1.24
N HIS A 3 37.99 28.46 0.17
CA HIS A 3 37.25 28.96 -1.00
C HIS A 3 36.61 27.87 -1.89
N THR A 4 37.17 26.66 -1.90
CA THR A 4 36.67 25.53 -2.71
C THR A 4 35.44 24.85 -2.11
N VAL A 5 35.25 24.95 -0.78
CA VAL A 5 34.09 24.38 -0.08
C VAL A 5 32.87 25.31 -0.23
N GLN A 6 33.08 26.63 -0.15
CA GLN A 6 32.03 27.64 -0.36
C GLN A 6 31.43 27.59 -1.78
N ARG A 7 32.27 27.32 -2.79
CA ARG A 7 31.79 27.23 -4.19
C ARG A 7 30.89 26.02 -4.43
N ARG A 8 31.17 24.89 -3.75
CA ARG A 8 30.35 23.68 -3.85
C ARG A 8 28.99 23.81 -3.16
N SER A 9 28.88 24.59 -2.08
CA SER A 9 27.57 24.82 -1.44
C SER A 9 26.67 25.68 -2.31
N GLU A 10 27.21 26.71 -2.98
CA GLU A 10 26.43 27.56 -3.89
C GLU A 10 25.91 26.76 -5.10
N GLU A 11 26.74 25.91 -5.71
CA GLU A 11 26.31 25.04 -6.82
C GLU A 11 25.17 24.08 -6.44
N ILE A 12 25.13 23.61 -5.19
CA ILE A 12 24.05 22.77 -4.68
C ILE A 12 22.76 23.58 -4.53
N TRP A 13 22.82 24.82 -4.06
CA TRP A 13 21.65 25.69 -3.95
C TRP A 13 21.07 26.07 -5.32
N TYR A 14 21.92 26.32 -6.33
CA TYR A 14 21.47 26.56 -7.70
C TYR A 14 20.79 25.32 -8.31
N ALA A 15 21.37 24.12 -8.13
CA ALA A 15 20.77 22.88 -8.62
C ALA A 15 19.42 22.57 -7.95
N ILE A 16 19.26 22.89 -6.66
CA ILE A 16 17.98 22.75 -5.94
C ILE A 16 16.94 23.75 -6.47
N GLY A 17 17.36 24.99 -6.75
CA GLY A 17 16.50 26.02 -7.35
C GLY A 17 15.95 25.61 -8.73
N GLU A 18 16.81 25.10 -9.60
CA GLU A 18 16.44 24.69 -10.96
C GLU A 18 15.48 23.48 -10.95
N VAL A 19 15.67 22.53 -10.04
CA VAL A 19 14.75 21.39 -9.83
C VAL A 19 13.39 21.84 -9.30
N LEU A 20 13.34 22.83 -8.40
CA LEU A 20 12.09 23.41 -7.89
C LEU A 20 11.34 24.19 -8.99
N GLU A 21 12.06 24.92 -9.83
CA GLU A 21 11.48 25.67 -10.94
C GLU A 21 10.92 24.74 -12.01
N LEU A 22 11.66 23.70 -12.41
CA LEU A 22 11.20 22.64 -13.31
C LEU A 22 9.97 21.91 -12.76
N ARG A 23 9.92 21.65 -11.44
CA ARG A 23 8.73 21.07 -10.79
C ARG A 23 7.52 21.99 -10.85
N SER A 24 7.72 23.31 -10.72
CA SER A 24 6.64 24.30 -10.85
C SER A 24 6.10 24.39 -12.28
N LEU A 25 6.99 24.30 -13.29
CA LEU A 25 6.63 24.33 -14.70
C LEU A 25 5.87 23.05 -15.12
N LEU A 26 6.34 21.88 -14.67
CA LEU A 26 5.64 20.60 -14.82
C LEU A 26 4.26 20.61 -14.13
N GLY A 27 4.13 21.29 -12.99
CA GLY A 27 2.86 21.48 -12.30
C GLY A 27 1.87 22.36 -13.07
N ARG A 28 2.34 23.44 -13.71
CA ARG A 28 1.52 24.32 -14.56
C ARG A 28 1.04 23.61 -15.82
N GLU A 29 1.89 22.79 -16.44
CA GLU A 29 1.53 22.06 -17.65
C GLU A 29 0.46 20.98 -17.38
N LYS A 30 0.58 20.29 -16.24
CA LYS A 30 -0.42 19.28 -15.81
C LYS A 30 -1.80 19.91 -15.57
N ASN A 31 -1.86 21.12 -15.01
CA ASN A 31 -3.12 21.87 -14.84
C ASN A 31 -3.72 22.35 -16.17
N ARG A 32 -2.87 22.67 -17.17
CA ARG A 32 -3.32 23.09 -18.51
C ARG A 32 -3.90 21.92 -19.33
N VAL A 33 -3.42 20.68 -19.11
CA VAL A 33 -3.96 19.48 -19.77
C VAL A 33 -5.26 18.98 -19.12
N VAL A 34 -5.42 19.18 -17.80
CA VAL A 34 -6.63 18.76 -17.07
C VAL A 34 -7.82 19.70 -17.28
N GLN A 35 -7.59 20.96 -17.68
CA GLN A 35 -8.65 21.95 -17.94
C GLN A 35 -9.10 22.03 -19.42
N ARG A 36 -9.03 20.96 -20.23
CA ARG A 36 -9.81 20.93 -21.48
C ARG A 36 -11.27 20.61 -21.14
N PRO A 37 -12.22 21.57 -21.21
CA PRO A 37 -13.60 21.28 -20.89
C PRO A 37 -14.18 20.30 -21.91
N VAL A 38 -14.92 19.30 -21.41
CA VAL A 38 -15.70 18.27 -22.13
C VAL A 38 -16.87 18.89 -22.93
N SER A 39 -16.75 20.14 -23.38
CA SER A 39 -17.79 20.88 -24.08
C SER A 39 -17.82 20.64 -25.61
N SER A 40 -16.80 19.98 -26.17
CA SER A 40 -16.71 19.73 -27.62
C SER A 40 -17.47 18.47 -28.04
N ILE A 41 -17.48 17.44 -27.20
CA ILE A 41 -18.12 16.15 -27.50
C ILE A 41 -19.64 16.22 -27.24
N GLN A 42 -20.06 16.95 -26.20
CA GLN A 42 -21.48 17.19 -25.92
C GLN A 42 -22.15 18.09 -26.97
N ARG A 43 -21.41 19.06 -27.55
CA ARG A 43 -21.92 19.89 -28.65
C ARG A 43 -22.08 19.10 -29.95
N ALA A 44 -21.16 18.19 -30.28
CA ALA A 44 -21.29 17.34 -31.47
C ALA A 44 -22.49 16.37 -31.40
N PHE A 45 -22.83 15.89 -30.20
CA PHE A 45 -23.94 14.93 -30.03
C PHE A 45 -25.32 15.59 -30.11
N LEU A 46 -25.46 16.84 -29.66
CA LEU A 46 -26.73 17.57 -29.68
C LEU A 46 -27.10 18.12 -31.07
N THR A 47 -26.14 18.39 -31.95
CA THR A 47 -26.43 18.80 -33.34
C THR A 47 -26.96 17.63 -34.16
N GLN A 48 -26.49 16.41 -33.92
CA GLN A 48 -26.87 15.24 -34.72
C GLN A 48 -28.30 14.72 -34.42
N THR A 49 -28.84 15.00 -33.24
CA THR A 49 -30.23 14.63 -32.89
C THR A 49 -31.27 15.67 -33.29
N ARG A 50 -30.87 16.91 -33.59
CA ARG A 50 -31.79 18.01 -33.95
C ARG A 50 -32.21 17.97 -35.43
N ASP A 51 -31.38 17.38 -36.31
CA ASP A 51 -31.68 17.29 -37.76
C ASP A 51 -32.61 16.12 -38.14
N ARG A 52 -32.94 15.21 -37.21
CA ARG A 52 -33.82 14.06 -37.48
C ARG A 52 -35.30 14.27 -37.16
N ALA A 53 -35.68 15.40 -36.57
CA ALA A 53 -37.05 15.64 -36.10
C ALA A 53 -37.92 16.51 -37.05
N HIS A 54 -37.38 16.96 -38.19
CA HIS A 54 -38.08 17.88 -39.11
C HIS A 54 -38.46 17.30 -40.48
N PHE A 55 -38.49 15.97 -40.64
CA PHE A 55 -38.85 15.38 -41.94
C PHE A 55 -39.93 14.30 -41.84
N LYS A 56 -41.14 14.74 -42.21
CA LYS A 56 -42.32 14.01 -42.73
C LYS A 56 -43.55 13.97 -41.82
N GLU A 57 -44.36 15.00 -41.99
CA GLU A 57 -45.81 14.87 -41.95
C GLU A 57 -46.35 15.59 -43.20
N ASN A 58 -46.93 14.83 -44.13
CA ASN A 58 -47.87 15.26 -45.17
C ASN A 58 -48.33 14.03 -45.98
N THR A 59 -49.62 13.70 -45.83
CA THR A 59 -50.42 12.75 -46.61
C THR A 59 -50.94 13.43 -47.90
N PRO A 60 -51.32 12.68 -48.97
CA PRO A 60 -52.72 12.22 -49.08
C PRO A 60 -52.95 10.83 -49.73
N VAL A 61 -54.21 10.41 -49.56
CA VAL A 61 -55.00 9.24 -50.00
C VAL A 61 -54.89 8.86 -51.48
N VAL A 62 -55.03 7.54 -51.84
CA VAL A 62 -55.84 6.98 -52.97
C VAL A 62 -55.70 5.42 -53.14
N LYS A 63 -56.88 4.75 -53.15
CA LYS A 63 -57.39 3.45 -53.74
C LYS A 63 -56.54 2.18 -54.01
N LEU A 64 -57.16 1.02 -53.66
CA LEU A 64 -56.95 -0.40 -54.10
C LEU A 64 -57.33 -0.64 -55.60
N PRO A 65 -57.17 -1.84 -56.28
CA PRO A 65 -56.87 -3.23 -55.82
C PRO A 65 -55.96 -4.15 -56.69
N SER A 66 -55.63 -5.34 -56.13
CA SER A 66 -55.50 -6.68 -56.76
C SER A 66 -54.26 -7.14 -57.57
N LEU A 67 -53.90 -8.41 -57.28
CA LEU A 67 -53.24 -9.44 -58.11
C LEU A 67 -51.72 -9.33 -58.40
N VAL A 68 -50.95 -10.28 -57.86
CA VAL A 68 -50.33 -11.40 -58.61
C VAL A 68 -49.28 -12.09 -57.74
N SER A 69 -49.38 -13.42 -57.72
CA SER A 69 -48.50 -14.44 -57.17
C SER A 69 -47.06 -14.39 -57.73
N ASN A 70 -46.06 -14.66 -56.89
CA ASN A 70 -45.08 -15.75 -57.05
C ASN A 70 -43.90 -15.63 -56.07
N THR A 71 -43.68 -16.69 -55.29
CA THR A 71 -42.42 -17.07 -54.64
C THR A 71 -41.41 -17.50 -55.74
N PRO A 72 -40.06 -17.45 -55.57
CA PRO A 72 -39.36 -18.15 -54.48
C PRO A 72 -38.04 -17.56 -53.92
N ARG A 73 -37.80 -17.89 -52.63
CA ARG A 73 -36.57 -18.42 -52.02
C ARG A 73 -35.22 -17.80 -52.48
N ARG A 74 -34.65 -16.89 -51.66
CA ARG A 74 -33.20 -16.65 -51.63
C ARG A 74 -32.66 -16.57 -50.21
N ARG A 75 -31.68 -17.44 -49.97
CA ARG A 75 -31.05 -17.83 -48.70
C ARG A 75 -30.20 -16.68 -48.16
N ASN A 76 -30.59 -16.13 -47.00
CA ASN A 76 -29.91 -15.00 -46.36
C ASN A 76 -28.67 -15.50 -45.58
N ARG A 77 -27.47 -15.49 -46.20
CA ARG A 77 -26.19 -15.60 -45.47
C ARG A 77 -25.74 -14.19 -45.09
N ARG A 78 -26.12 -13.74 -43.89
CA ARG A 78 -25.52 -12.56 -43.23
C ARG A 78 -24.06 -12.87 -42.88
N SER A 79 -23.12 -12.34 -43.67
CA SER A 79 -21.74 -12.18 -43.23
C SER A 79 -21.71 -11.09 -42.15
N LYS A 80 -21.51 -11.52 -40.91
CA LYS A 80 -21.22 -10.66 -39.76
C LYS A 80 -19.84 -10.02 -39.99
N SER A 81 -19.79 -8.76 -40.41
CA SER A 81 -18.58 -7.94 -40.29
C SER A 81 -18.34 -7.68 -38.79
N ARG A 82 -17.47 -8.49 -38.20
CA ARG A 82 -16.93 -8.26 -36.86
C ARG A 82 -15.96 -7.08 -36.96
N SER A 83 -16.43 -5.88 -36.61
CA SER A 83 -15.56 -4.76 -36.26
C SER A 83 -14.80 -5.14 -34.99
N SER A 84 -13.56 -5.56 -35.15
CA SER A 84 -12.61 -5.78 -34.07
C SER A 84 -12.25 -4.43 -33.44
N SER A 85 -12.91 -4.07 -32.34
CA SER A 85 -12.39 -3.03 -31.44
C SER A 85 -11.13 -3.59 -30.76
N PRO A 86 -9.99 -2.87 -30.76
CA PRO A 86 -8.83 -3.32 -30.03
C PRO A 86 -9.13 -3.21 -28.54
N ASN A 87 -8.99 -4.34 -27.86
CA ASN A 87 -9.09 -4.50 -26.42
C ASN A 87 -8.00 -3.63 -25.76
N SER A 88 -8.33 -2.39 -25.39
CA SER A 88 -7.48 -1.57 -24.54
C SER A 88 -7.54 -2.11 -23.12
N GLN A 89 -6.77 -3.18 -22.87
CA GLN A 89 -6.45 -3.54 -21.50
C GLN A 89 -5.78 -2.33 -20.85
N PRO A 90 -6.29 -1.83 -19.69
CA PRO A 90 -5.60 -0.78 -18.98
C PRO A 90 -4.24 -1.34 -18.62
N SER A 91 -3.17 -0.72 -19.15
CA SER A 91 -1.80 -1.01 -18.75
C SER A 91 -1.77 -0.96 -17.23
N LYS A 92 -1.61 -2.12 -16.57
CA LYS A 92 -1.27 -2.17 -15.16
C LYS A 92 0.04 -1.40 -15.09
N SER A 93 -0.02 -0.14 -14.64
CA SER A 93 1.15 0.67 -14.44
C SER A 93 1.98 -0.06 -13.40
N VAL A 94 2.98 -0.81 -13.89
CA VAL A 94 4.13 -1.19 -13.11
C VAL A 94 4.68 0.15 -12.64
N LEU A 95 4.30 0.57 -11.43
CA LEU A 95 4.98 1.65 -10.73
C LEU A 95 6.46 1.34 -10.91
N SER A 96 7.19 2.26 -11.54
CA SER A 96 8.54 2.05 -12.04
C SER A 96 9.32 1.21 -11.02
N ALA A 97 9.74 -0.01 -11.40
CA ALA A 97 10.36 -0.98 -10.49
C ALA A 97 11.42 -0.38 -9.54
N PRO A 98 12.21 0.64 -9.94
CA PRO A 98 13.13 1.35 -9.04
C PRO A 98 12.46 1.99 -7.82
N HIS A 99 11.26 2.56 -7.97
CA HIS A 99 10.55 3.21 -6.86
C HIS A 99 10.06 2.20 -5.82
N GLN A 100 9.60 1.03 -6.28
CA GLN A 100 9.21 -0.07 -5.38
C GLN A 100 10.42 -0.60 -4.62
N LEU A 101 11.57 -0.70 -5.29
CA LEU A 101 12.83 -1.10 -4.66
C LEU A 101 13.27 -0.09 -3.62
N LEU A 102 13.19 1.21 -3.91
CA LEU A 102 13.55 2.27 -2.96
C LEU A 102 12.71 2.18 -1.69
N TRP A 103 11.39 2.05 -1.83
CA TRP A 103 10.49 1.84 -0.67
C TRP A 103 10.80 0.56 0.08
N ALA A 104 11.13 -0.53 -0.62
CA ALA A 104 11.49 -1.78 0.00
C ALA A 104 12.79 -1.68 0.81
N LEU A 105 13.79 -0.94 0.28
CA LEU A 105 15.05 -0.66 0.98
C LEU A 105 14.85 0.24 2.21
N ILE A 106 14.06 1.31 2.08
CA ILE A 106 13.68 2.16 3.22
C ILE A 106 12.98 1.32 4.29
N GLY A 107 12.03 0.46 3.88
CA GLY A 107 11.35 -0.47 4.77
C GLY A 107 12.31 -1.42 5.46
N LEU A 108 13.26 -1.99 4.72
CA LEU A 108 14.23 -2.94 5.25
C LEU A 108 15.09 -2.27 6.33
N LEU A 109 15.60 -1.07 6.05
CA LEU A 109 16.39 -0.29 6.99
C LEU A 109 15.56 0.11 8.22
N LEU A 110 14.30 0.50 8.04
CA LEU A 110 13.38 0.79 9.14
C LEU A 110 13.12 -0.45 10.00
N THR A 111 12.88 -1.62 9.40
CA THR A 111 12.66 -2.86 10.17
C THR A 111 13.91 -3.22 10.96
N ILE A 112 15.10 -3.15 10.35
CA ILE A 112 16.37 -3.43 11.03
C ILE A 112 16.60 -2.45 12.19
N GLY A 113 16.47 -1.14 11.96
CA GLY A 113 16.61 -0.13 13.01
C GLY A 113 15.57 -0.32 14.12
N GLY A 114 14.33 -0.62 13.75
CA GLY A 114 13.23 -0.89 14.67
C GLY A 114 13.43 -2.14 15.54
N THR A 115 14.23 -3.12 15.10
CA THR A 115 14.56 -4.30 15.91
C THR A 115 15.35 -3.95 17.16
N PHE A 116 16.21 -2.93 17.09
CA PHE A 116 17.09 -2.53 18.20
C PHE A 116 16.56 -1.36 19.02
N LEU A 117 15.50 -0.69 18.57
CA LEU A 117 14.90 0.45 19.26
C LEU A 117 13.71 0.00 20.10
N GLU A 118 13.86 0.11 21.41
CA GLU A 118 12.78 -0.12 22.38
C GLU A 118 11.80 1.06 22.40
N ALA A 119 10.51 0.77 22.55
CA ALA A 119 9.46 1.77 22.61
C ALA A 119 9.27 2.27 24.04
N PHE A 120 9.31 3.59 24.19
CA PHE A 120 9.11 4.26 25.47
C PHE A 120 7.89 5.16 25.43
N ILE A 121 7.18 5.23 26.54
CA ILE A 121 6.16 6.24 26.79
C ILE A 121 6.65 7.18 27.88
N THR A 122 6.46 8.48 27.68
CA THR A 122 6.73 9.46 28.73
C THR A 122 5.57 9.48 29.71
N THR A 123 5.84 9.89 30.95
CA THR A 123 4.79 10.29 31.89
C THR A 123 3.86 11.30 31.23
N PHE A 124 2.62 11.37 31.70
CA PHE A 124 1.67 12.27 31.06
C PHE A 124 2.04 13.74 31.30
N PRO A 125 1.72 14.65 30.36
CA PRO A 125 2.12 16.05 30.43
C PRO A 125 1.70 16.77 31.72
N TRP A 126 0.56 16.36 32.30
CA TRP A 126 0.05 16.91 33.56
C TRP A 126 0.87 16.49 34.80
N GLN A 127 1.70 15.45 34.70
CA GLN A 127 2.58 14.98 35.78
C GLN A 127 4.00 15.54 35.68
N TRP A 128 4.34 16.21 34.57
CA TRP A 128 5.69 16.73 34.34
C TRP A 128 6.06 17.86 35.28
N ALA A 129 5.08 18.67 35.69
CA ALA A 129 5.30 19.78 36.62
C ALA A 129 5.84 19.28 37.97
N ASP A 130 5.36 18.13 38.45
CA ASP A 130 5.68 17.63 39.79
C ASP A 130 6.77 16.55 39.80
N ARG A 131 6.84 15.72 38.75
CA ARG A 131 7.70 14.52 38.71
C ARG A 131 8.74 14.53 37.57
N GLY A 132 8.76 15.60 36.78
CA GLY A 132 9.58 15.69 35.58
C GLY A 132 9.15 14.72 34.48
N ILE A 133 9.95 14.67 33.41
CA ILE A 133 9.74 13.76 32.29
C ILE A 133 10.43 12.44 32.61
N GLN A 134 9.65 11.40 32.89
CA GLN A 134 10.17 10.04 33.07
C GLN A 134 9.71 9.14 31.94
N ALA A 135 10.65 8.46 31.29
CA ALA A 135 10.37 7.51 30.23
C ALA A 135 10.22 6.09 30.81
N HIS A 136 9.12 5.42 30.47
CA HIS A 136 8.82 4.05 30.87
C HIS A 136 8.83 3.18 29.61
N SER A 137 9.52 2.04 29.67
CA SER A 137 9.51 1.08 28.56
C SER A 137 8.14 0.42 28.43
N LEU A 138 7.69 0.23 27.20
CA LEU A 138 6.49 -0.53 26.85
C LEU A 138 6.77 -2.05 26.72
N GLY A 139 8.01 -2.50 26.91
CA GLY A 139 8.41 -3.90 26.78
C GLY A 139 8.32 -4.43 25.35
N VAL A 140 8.31 -3.54 24.36
CA VAL A 140 8.22 -3.87 22.92
C VAL A 140 9.15 -2.97 22.11
N THR A 141 9.60 -3.46 20.96
CA THR A 141 10.46 -2.71 20.03
C THR A 141 9.64 -2.06 18.91
N TYR A 142 10.23 -1.06 18.24
CA TYR A 142 9.61 -0.41 17.08
C TYR A 142 9.59 -1.29 15.81
N GLN A 143 10.08 -2.53 15.87
CA GLN A 143 10.17 -3.45 14.73
C GLN A 143 8.84 -3.61 14.01
N ILE A 144 7.77 -3.97 14.73
CA ILE A 144 6.43 -4.12 14.13
C ILE A 144 5.91 -2.76 13.63
N GLY A 145 6.25 -1.68 14.33
CA GLY A 145 5.89 -0.33 13.90
C GLY A 145 6.49 0.03 12.55
N ALA A 146 7.77 -0.29 12.32
CA ALA A 146 8.45 -0.10 11.05
C ALA A 146 7.82 -0.92 9.92
N VAL A 147 7.48 -2.18 10.19
CA VAL A 147 6.80 -3.10 9.25
C VAL A 147 5.47 -2.51 8.78
N LEU A 148 4.65 -2.02 9.73
CA LEU A 148 3.35 -1.43 9.41
C LEU A 148 3.48 -0.05 8.75
N LEU A 149 4.45 0.77 9.19
CA LEU A 149 4.72 2.07 8.61
C LEU A 149 5.13 1.97 7.14
N VAL A 150 5.98 1.00 6.77
CA VAL A 150 6.32 0.81 5.35
C VAL A 150 5.11 0.35 4.54
N GLY A 151 4.20 -0.43 5.14
CA GLY A 151 2.89 -0.73 4.55
C GLY A 151 2.09 0.55 4.27
N CYS A 152 2.00 1.43 5.26
CA CYS A 152 1.31 2.70 5.17
C CYS A 152 1.89 3.65 4.11
N LEU A 153 3.20 3.60 3.82
CA LEU A 153 3.87 4.55 2.93
C LEU A 153 4.19 3.97 1.54
N GLY A 154 4.77 2.77 1.49
CA GLY A 154 5.23 2.10 0.27
C GLY A 154 4.21 1.17 -0.38
N GLY A 155 3.10 0.87 0.30
CA GLY A 155 2.03 0.01 -0.20
C GLY A 155 2.39 -1.48 -0.21
N LYS A 156 1.43 -2.30 -0.64
CA LYS A 156 1.46 -3.77 -0.42
C LYS A 156 2.69 -4.49 -1.00
N ASN A 157 3.14 -4.10 -2.19
CA ASN A 157 4.23 -4.80 -2.88
C ASN A 157 5.60 -4.46 -2.27
N ALA A 158 5.89 -3.17 -2.08
CA ALA A 158 7.16 -2.74 -1.49
C ALA A 158 7.29 -3.18 -0.04
N ALA A 159 6.17 -3.14 0.72
CA ALA A 159 6.14 -3.62 2.08
C ALA A 159 6.42 -5.13 2.18
N ALA A 160 5.78 -5.95 1.35
CA ALA A 160 6.06 -7.38 1.31
C ALA A 160 7.51 -7.67 0.89
N LEU A 161 8.02 -6.99 -0.14
CA LEU A 161 9.39 -7.16 -0.62
C LEU A 161 10.42 -6.80 0.45
N SER A 162 10.17 -5.72 1.20
CA SER A 162 10.98 -5.31 2.36
C SER A 162 11.07 -6.43 3.41
N GLN A 163 9.94 -7.03 3.78
CA GLN A 163 9.93 -8.08 4.80
C GLN A 163 10.55 -9.39 4.30
N ILE A 164 10.38 -9.73 3.02
CA ILE A 164 11.08 -10.85 2.39
C ILE A 164 12.60 -10.64 2.47
N ALA A 165 13.08 -9.44 2.14
CA ALA A 165 14.49 -9.10 2.22
C ALA A 165 14.99 -9.14 3.67
N TYR A 166 14.20 -8.68 4.64
CA TYR A 166 14.53 -8.72 6.07
C TYR A 166 14.75 -10.16 6.55
N ILE A 167 13.84 -11.06 6.20
CA ILE A 167 13.94 -12.48 6.57
C ILE A 167 15.14 -13.14 5.87
N ALA A 168 15.30 -12.91 4.56
CA ALA A 168 16.41 -13.47 3.81
C ALA A 168 17.76 -13.04 4.41
N LEU A 169 17.91 -11.75 4.73
CA LEU A 169 19.14 -11.20 5.32
C LEU A 169 19.44 -11.78 6.70
N GLY A 170 18.43 -11.91 7.56
CA GLY A 170 18.60 -12.45 8.91
C GLY A 170 18.87 -13.95 8.98
N LEU A 171 18.49 -14.68 7.94
CA LEU A 171 18.80 -16.11 7.82
C LEU A 171 20.18 -16.40 7.20
N THR A 172 20.74 -15.48 6.40
CA THR A 172 21.95 -15.78 5.59
C THR A 172 23.20 -14.99 5.97
N PHE A 173 23.08 -13.71 6.32
CA PHE A 173 24.25 -12.81 6.37
C PHE A 173 24.54 -12.20 7.73
N PHE A 174 23.53 -11.76 8.49
CA PHE A 174 23.74 -10.98 9.71
C PHE A 174 22.81 -11.41 10.87
N PRO A 175 23.28 -11.37 12.13
CA PRO A 175 22.45 -11.61 13.32
C PRO A 175 21.56 -10.39 13.62
N ILE A 176 20.64 -10.09 12.71
CA ILE A 176 19.70 -8.95 12.82
C ILE A 176 18.42 -9.30 13.57
N PHE A 177 18.22 -10.56 13.98
CA PHE A 177 17.12 -10.93 14.87
C PHE A 177 17.55 -10.75 16.32
N SER A 178 16.57 -10.52 17.22
CA SER A 178 16.82 -10.23 18.62
C SER A 178 17.55 -11.36 19.38
N GLN A 179 17.51 -12.60 18.89
CA GLN A 179 18.25 -13.74 19.44
C GLN A 179 19.35 -14.27 18.49
N GLY A 180 19.83 -13.45 17.56
CA GLY A 180 20.89 -13.81 16.61
C GLY A 180 20.40 -13.93 15.17
N GLY A 181 20.82 -14.98 14.46
CA GLY A 181 20.45 -15.22 13.06
C GLY A 181 20.83 -16.63 12.60
N GLY A 182 20.56 -16.94 11.33
CA GLY A 182 20.93 -18.23 10.74
C GLY A 182 19.86 -19.32 10.78
N LEU A 183 20.18 -20.50 10.22
CA LEU A 183 19.24 -21.62 10.06
C LEU A 183 18.75 -22.23 11.39
N ALA A 184 19.48 -22.05 12.50
CA ALA A 184 19.00 -22.51 13.80
C ALA A 184 17.76 -21.72 14.28
N TYR A 185 17.60 -20.49 13.79
CA TYR A 185 16.53 -19.57 14.17
C TYR A 185 15.13 -20.06 13.74
N PHE A 186 15.04 -21.03 12.82
CA PHE A 186 13.76 -21.68 12.51
C PHE A 186 13.13 -22.37 13.73
N ARG A 187 13.91 -22.76 14.75
CA ARG A 187 13.33 -23.37 15.96
C ARG A 187 12.82 -22.33 16.96
N GLU A 188 13.09 -21.05 16.73
CA GLU A 188 12.70 -19.99 17.64
C GLU A 188 11.20 -19.63 17.49
N PRO A 189 10.44 -19.57 18.60
CA PRO A 189 9.04 -19.11 18.61
C PRO A 189 8.81 -17.76 17.92
N THR A 190 9.76 -16.83 18.07
CA THR A 190 9.70 -15.47 17.53
C THR A 190 9.82 -15.43 16.01
N PHE A 191 10.42 -16.46 15.39
CA PHE A 191 10.54 -16.55 13.93
C PHE A 191 9.17 -16.60 13.25
N GLY A 192 8.18 -17.26 13.86
CA GLY A 192 6.82 -17.31 13.34
C GLY A 192 6.18 -15.93 13.18
N TYR A 193 6.45 -15.01 14.11
CA TYR A 193 5.95 -13.64 14.05
C TYR A 193 6.68 -12.84 12.98
N ILE A 194 7.98 -13.07 12.81
CA ILE A 194 8.78 -12.49 11.73
C ILE A 194 8.28 -12.97 10.36
N LEU A 195 7.93 -14.25 10.21
CA LEU A 195 7.25 -14.76 9.00
C LEU A 195 5.92 -14.05 8.76
N GLY A 196 5.17 -13.78 9.85
CA GLY A 196 3.94 -13.02 9.83
C GLY A 196 4.09 -11.58 9.31
N PHE A 197 5.30 -11.00 9.33
CA PHE A 197 5.52 -9.65 8.80
C PHE A 197 5.22 -9.54 7.32
N ILE A 198 5.48 -10.58 6.51
CA ILE A 198 5.20 -10.56 5.08
C ILE A 198 3.69 -10.35 4.81
N PRO A 199 2.78 -11.25 5.25
CA PRO A 199 1.36 -11.05 5.03
C PRO A 199 0.80 -9.86 5.81
N GLY A 200 1.32 -9.55 6.99
CA GLY A 200 0.89 -8.39 7.78
C GLY A 200 1.18 -7.05 7.11
N ALA A 201 2.41 -6.86 6.61
CA ALA A 201 2.80 -5.66 5.90
C ALA A 201 2.08 -5.54 4.55
N TRP A 202 1.90 -6.66 3.85
CA TRP A 202 1.13 -6.70 2.61
C TRP A 202 -0.32 -6.30 2.84
N LEU A 203 -0.99 -6.88 3.85
CA LEU A 203 -2.38 -6.61 4.18
C LEU A 203 -2.57 -5.16 4.60
N CYS A 204 -1.69 -4.64 5.45
CA CYS A 204 -1.69 -3.22 5.84
C CYS A 204 -1.48 -2.31 4.62
N GLY A 205 -0.49 -2.59 3.77
CA GLY A 205 -0.26 -1.80 2.56
C GLY A 205 -1.40 -1.90 1.55
N TRP A 206 -2.14 -3.01 1.50
CA TRP A 206 -3.28 -3.17 0.60
C TRP A 206 -4.50 -2.37 1.08
N LEU A 207 -4.84 -2.47 2.37
CA LEU A 207 -5.97 -1.74 2.97
C LEU A 207 -5.73 -0.23 2.97
N THR A 208 -4.52 0.22 3.31
CA THR A 208 -4.20 1.66 3.38
C THR A 208 -4.43 2.37 2.04
N PHE A 209 -4.11 1.71 0.91
CA PHE A 209 -4.26 2.29 -0.43
C PHE A 209 -5.63 2.01 -1.07
N ARG A 210 -6.51 1.26 -0.39
CA ARG A 210 -7.88 1.01 -0.87
C ARG A 210 -8.84 2.14 -0.51
N HIS A 211 -8.57 2.85 0.58
CA HIS A 211 -9.45 3.89 1.13
C HIS A 211 -8.81 5.27 1.05
N ARG A 212 -9.60 6.32 1.34
CA ARG A 212 -9.09 7.68 1.47
C ARG A 212 -8.18 7.78 2.69
N VAL A 213 -7.14 8.60 2.61
CA VAL A 213 -6.19 8.82 3.71
C VAL A 213 -6.91 9.48 4.87
N LYS A 214 -7.21 8.69 5.90
CA LYS A 214 -7.82 9.10 7.17
C LYS A 214 -7.09 8.37 8.30
N LEU A 215 -6.96 9.01 9.47
CA LEU A 215 -6.33 8.39 10.65
C LEU A 215 -6.96 7.04 10.99
N GLU A 216 -8.30 6.98 11.02
CA GLU A 216 -9.06 5.75 11.27
C GLU A 216 -8.75 4.63 10.27
N SER A 217 -8.61 4.99 8.99
CA SER A 217 -8.30 4.01 7.94
C SER A 217 -6.88 3.47 8.08
N LEU A 218 -5.92 4.30 8.50
CA LEU A 218 -4.55 3.86 8.77
C LEU A 218 -4.49 2.98 10.02
N ALA A 219 -5.21 3.35 11.08
CA ALA A 219 -5.30 2.57 12.31
C ALA A 219 -5.94 1.20 12.07
N PHE A 220 -7.07 1.16 11.35
CA PHE A 220 -7.73 -0.10 10.99
C PHE A 220 -6.83 -1.00 10.14
N SER A 221 -6.12 -0.40 9.17
CA SER A 221 -5.17 -1.10 8.33
C SER A 221 -3.99 -1.67 9.13
N GLY A 222 -3.40 -0.87 10.02
CA GLY A 222 -2.32 -1.29 10.91
C GLY A 222 -2.76 -2.40 11.87
N MET A 223 -3.97 -2.29 12.44
CA MET A 223 -4.55 -3.31 13.32
C MET A 223 -4.79 -4.62 12.57
N SER A 224 -5.28 -4.55 11.32
CA SER A 224 -5.45 -5.72 10.46
C SER A 224 -4.10 -6.39 10.13
N GLY A 225 -3.06 -5.59 9.88
CA GLY A 225 -1.69 -6.07 9.71
C GLY A 225 -1.14 -6.75 10.96
N LEU A 226 -1.32 -6.14 12.13
CA LEU A 226 -0.93 -6.71 13.42
C LEU A 226 -1.65 -8.05 13.66
N PHE A 227 -2.97 -8.10 13.44
CA PHE A 227 -3.75 -9.34 13.56
C PHE A 227 -3.20 -10.47 12.67
N ALA A 228 -2.85 -10.17 11.42
CA ALA A 228 -2.24 -11.15 10.52
C ALA A 228 -0.87 -11.63 11.03
N ILE A 229 -0.03 -10.74 11.56
CA ILE A 229 1.27 -11.09 12.16
C ILE A 229 1.08 -12.09 13.31
N HIS A 230 0.16 -11.79 14.25
CA HIS A 230 -0.11 -12.67 15.37
C HIS A 230 -0.75 -13.99 14.94
N SER A 231 -1.63 -13.98 13.94
CA SER A 231 -2.26 -15.20 13.43
C SER A 231 -1.23 -16.18 12.88
N ILE A 232 -0.27 -15.68 12.08
CA ILE A 232 0.83 -16.50 11.54
C ILE A 232 1.79 -16.93 12.66
N GLY A 233 2.13 -16.03 13.58
CA GLY A 233 2.98 -16.34 14.74
C GLY A 233 2.39 -17.46 15.59
N ILE A 234 1.11 -17.39 15.95
CA ILE A 234 0.42 -18.41 16.74
C ILE A 234 0.32 -19.74 15.97
N ALA A 235 0.03 -19.71 14.66
CA ALA A 235 0.05 -20.91 13.83
C ALA A 235 1.43 -21.57 13.80
N TYR A 236 2.49 -20.76 13.77
CA TYR A 236 3.87 -21.25 13.85
C TYR A 236 4.18 -21.90 15.20
N LEU A 237 3.76 -21.27 16.31
CA LEU A 237 3.89 -21.84 17.65
C LEU A 237 3.21 -23.21 17.73
N MET A 238 2.01 -23.33 17.16
CA MET A 238 1.28 -24.62 17.10
C MET A 238 2.09 -25.66 16.32
N GLY A 239 2.65 -25.28 15.17
CA GLY A 239 3.52 -26.15 14.38
C GLY A 239 4.75 -26.63 15.16
N LEU A 240 5.45 -25.71 15.84
CA LEU A 240 6.61 -26.07 16.66
C LEU A 240 6.27 -27.11 17.74
N GLN A 241 5.10 -27.01 18.37
CA GLN A 241 4.66 -27.97 19.38
C GLN A 241 4.32 -29.34 18.76
N LEU A 242 3.76 -29.36 17.55
CA LEU A 242 3.40 -30.60 16.86
C LEU A 242 4.62 -31.38 16.35
N PHE A 243 5.67 -30.68 15.91
CA PHE A 243 6.88 -31.28 15.33
C PHE A 243 8.03 -31.48 16.33
N SER A 244 7.89 -31.01 17.57
CA SER A 244 8.92 -31.19 18.60
C SER A 244 8.87 -32.61 19.18
N PRO A 245 9.98 -33.39 19.16
CA PRO A 245 10.02 -34.77 19.67
C PRO A 245 9.69 -34.90 21.17
N LEU A 246 9.92 -33.84 21.93
CA LEU A 246 9.61 -33.68 23.34
C LEU A 246 8.54 -32.60 23.45
N GLY A 247 7.35 -32.82 22.88
CA GLY A 247 6.27 -31.85 22.92
C GLY A 247 6.06 -31.37 24.36
N ASN A 248 6.35 -30.09 24.64
CA ASN A 248 6.30 -29.52 25.99
C ASN A 248 4.84 -29.38 26.51
N GLY A 249 3.89 -30.02 25.84
CA GLY A 249 2.47 -30.05 26.15
C GLY A 249 1.74 -28.78 25.74
N PHE A 250 0.41 -28.83 25.90
CA PHE A 250 -0.47 -27.68 25.69
C PHE A 250 -0.13 -26.49 26.61
N SER A 251 0.46 -26.74 27.79
CA SER A 251 0.91 -25.70 28.71
C SER A 251 1.99 -24.82 28.10
N ALA A 252 2.99 -25.38 27.43
CA ALA A 252 4.05 -24.61 26.77
C ALA A 252 3.52 -23.80 25.57
N PHE A 253 2.54 -24.33 24.85
CA PHE A 253 1.84 -23.58 23.81
C PHE A 253 1.16 -22.33 24.39
N LEU A 254 0.38 -22.49 25.47
CA LEU A 254 -0.29 -21.36 26.12
C LEU A 254 0.71 -20.34 26.69
N GLN A 255 1.79 -20.80 27.32
CA GLN A 255 2.86 -19.91 27.78
C GLN A 255 3.49 -19.13 26.62
N GLY A 256 3.68 -19.78 25.47
CA GLY A 256 4.14 -19.13 24.24
C GLY A 256 3.19 -18.03 23.77
N ILE A 257 1.88 -18.30 23.73
CA ILE A 257 0.86 -17.30 23.39
C ILE A 257 0.90 -16.12 24.37
N VAL A 258 0.95 -16.39 25.67
CA VAL A 258 0.99 -15.34 26.69
C VAL A 258 2.24 -14.48 26.52
N LYS A 259 3.40 -15.10 26.39
CA LYS A 259 4.69 -14.41 26.28
C LYS A 259 4.85 -13.61 25.00
N TYR A 260 4.48 -14.17 23.85
CA TYR A 260 4.79 -13.57 22.54
C TYR A 260 3.61 -12.86 21.87
N SER A 261 2.36 -13.17 22.26
CA SER A 261 1.18 -12.47 21.77
C SER A 261 0.57 -11.54 22.81
N ILE A 262 0.18 -12.05 23.99
CA ILE A 262 -0.69 -11.29 24.92
C ILE A 262 0.06 -10.21 25.68
N LEU A 263 1.23 -10.54 26.24
CA LEU A 263 2.03 -9.61 27.02
C LEU A 263 2.50 -8.37 26.22
N PRO A 264 3.03 -8.50 24.98
CA PRO A 264 3.44 -7.34 24.18
C PRO A 264 2.26 -6.61 23.51
N LEU A 265 1.06 -7.19 23.50
CA LEU A 265 -0.10 -6.66 22.74
C LEU A 265 -0.44 -5.21 23.08
N PRO A 266 -0.49 -4.77 24.35
CA PRO A 266 -0.80 -3.37 24.68
C PRO A 266 0.23 -2.39 24.12
N GLY A 267 1.51 -2.73 24.22
CA GLY A 267 2.60 -1.92 23.65
C GLY A 267 2.53 -1.86 22.12
N GLN A 268 2.22 -2.98 21.47
CA GLN A 268 2.06 -3.02 20.01
C GLN A 268 0.85 -2.22 19.53
N ILE A 269 -0.27 -2.23 20.26
CA ILE A 269 -1.41 -1.36 19.96
C ILE A 269 -1.00 0.12 20.06
N ALA A 270 -0.25 0.50 21.10
CA ALA A 270 0.26 1.86 21.24
C ALA A 270 1.15 2.26 20.06
N ILE A 271 2.02 1.35 19.61
CA ILE A 271 2.84 1.53 18.40
C ILE A 271 1.96 1.67 17.14
N VAL A 272 0.91 0.88 16.97
CA VAL A 272 -0.02 1.01 15.82
C VAL A 272 -0.67 2.39 15.80
N CYS A 273 -1.09 2.90 16.96
CA CYS A 273 -1.62 4.26 17.07
C CYS A 273 -0.57 5.31 16.65
N ALA A 274 0.66 5.21 17.18
CA ALA A 274 1.75 6.12 16.83
C ALA A 274 2.08 6.06 15.32
N VAL A 275 2.15 4.87 14.73
CA VAL A 275 2.39 4.64 13.30
C VAL A 275 1.25 5.21 12.45
N SER A 276 0.02 5.16 12.93
CA SER A 276 -1.13 5.72 12.20
C SER A 276 -1.06 7.24 12.12
N VAL A 277 -0.69 7.90 13.22
CA VAL A 277 -0.46 9.35 13.27
C VAL A 277 0.73 9.73 12.40
N LEU A 278 1.87 9.05 12.59
CA LEU A 278 3.09 9.31 11.82
C LEU A 278 2.86 9.07 10.33
N GLY A 279 2.22 7.95 9.97
CA GLY A 279 1.87 7.60 8.60
C GLY A 279 0.93 8.62 7.98
N PHE A 280 -0.03 9.16 8.74
CA PHE A 280 -0.90 10.23 8.25
C PHE A 280 -0.10 11.50 7.94
N ILE A 281 0.74 11.96 8.87
CA ILE A 281 1.58 13.16 8.69
C ILE A 281 2.51 13.00 7.49
N LEU A 282 3.23 11.87 7.41
CA LEU A 282 4.16 11.59 6.31
C LEU A 282 3.44 11.51 4.96
N ARG A 283 2.22 10.96 4.90
CA ARG A 283 1.43 10.94 3.67
C ARG A 283 0.98 12.33 3.24
N GLN A 284 0.71 13.24 4.18
CA GLN A 284 0.43 14.64 3.84
C GLN A 284 1.68 15.32 3.27
N ILE A 285 2.85 15.14 3.89
CA ILE A 285 4.10 15.79 3.43
C ILE A 285 4.58 15.24 2.07
N LEU A 286 4.43 13.94 1.86
CA LEU A 286 5.00 13.27 0.69
C LEU A 286 4.10 13.33 -0.55
N PHE A 287 2.78 13.28 -0.37
CA PHE A 287 1.82 13.14 -1.47
C PHE A 287 0.99 14.39 -1.75
N TYR A 288 1.05 15.42 -0.90
CA TYR A 288 0.38 16.71 -1.07
C TYR A 288 1.41 17.84 -1.08
#